data_AF-A0A9D7VJ51-F1
#
_entry.id   AF-A0A9D7VJ51-F1
#
_cell.length_a   1.000
_cell.length_b   1.000
_cell.length_c   1.000
_cell.angle_alpha   90.00
_cell.angle_beta   90.00
_cell.angle_gamma   90.00
#
_symmetry.space_group_name_H-M   'P 1'
#
loop_
_entity.id
_entity.type
_entity.pdbx_description
1 polymer ?
#
loop_
_entity_poly.entity_id
_entity_poly.type
_entity_poly.pdbx_seq_one_letter_code
_entity_poly.pdbx_strand_id
1 'polypeptide(L)'
;MVITKNRLVLGATVVTLSTIAVTSLGIHSRGQALFKASPKELVDEVWQIVQRQYVDGTFNQVDWQAVRNEYVKNKSYSNQQEAYKSIREMLKKLDDPYTRFMDPEEFKNMQVDTSGELTGIGITISQDEKTKQLVVIAPIEDTPAFKAGILAKDVILKIDNKNTKGMDTNQAVSLIRGEPGTQVTLTIQRNGQTKEFNIKRARIEIHPVKYSQKQTPAGNLGYIRLNQFSANAGKEMQAAIRDLESKKVSGYILDLRGNPGGLLFSSIEIARMWLNKGTIVSTIDRGGEREREVANGRALTNKPLVVLVDKGSASASEILSGALQDNKRAVLVGTQTFGKGLVQSVRPLEDGSGLAVTIAKYHTPSDRDINKHGIDPDVKVDLSDAQRQDLWLNERDKLATLQDPQFAKAVDVMRKQLAAKGTATAEK
;
A
#
# COMPACT_ATOMS: atom_id res chain seq x y z
N MET A 1 -11.06 -40.98 -15.92
CA MET A 1 -11.59 -40.30 -14.72
C MET A 1 -10.91 -38.95 -14.63
N VAL A 2 -11.62 -37.89 -14.99
CA VAL A 2 -11.06 -36.55 -15.24
C VAL A 2 -10.73 -35.86 -13.92
N ILE A 3 -9.46 -35.52 -13.73
CA ILE A 3 -8.96 -34.74 -12.59
C ILE A 3 -9.30 -33.27 -12.87
N THR A 4 -10.31 -32.76 -12.19
CA THR A 4 -10.72 -31.35 -12.24
C THR A 4 -9.66 -30.46 -11.58
N LYS A 5 -9.07 -29.57 -12.37
CA LYS A 5 -8.20 -28.47 -11.94
C LYS A 5 -8.98 -27.50 -11.05
N ASN A 6 -8.68 -27.47 -9.75
CA ASN A 6 -9.12 -26.38 -8.88
C ASN A 6 -8.31 -25.12 -9.22
N ARG A 7 -8.91 -24.21 -10.00
CA ARG A 7 -8.44 -22.84 -10.14
C ARG A 7 -8.82 -22.09 -8.86
N LEU A 8 -7.82 -21.81 -8.03
CA LEU A 8 -7.97 -20.93 -6.87
C LEU A 8 -7.91 -19.48 -7.35
N VAL A 9 -8.99 -18.73 -7.15
CA VAL A 9 -9.03 -17.27 -7.33
C VAL A 9 -8.87 -16.67 -5.94
N LEU A 10 -7.73 -16.04 -5.69
CA LEU A 10 -7.41 -15.39 -4.42
C LEU A 10 -8.41 -14.25 -4.14
N GLY A 11 -9.23 -14.45 -3.10
CA GLY A 11 -10.04 -13.41 -2.48
C GLY A 11 -9.18 -12.51 -1.60
N ALA A 12 -8.17 -11.88 -2.18
CA ALA A 12 -7.66 -10.64 -1.62
C ALA A 12 -8.59 -9.55 -2.13
N THR A 13 -9.28 -8.84 -1.25
CA THR A 13 -9.74 -7.50 -1.58
C THR A 13 -8.46 -6.73 -1.91
N VAL A 14 -8.11 -6.69 -3.20
CA VAL A 14 -7.01 -5.90 -3.70
C VAL A 14 -7.50 -4.46 -3.54
N VAL A 15 -7.36 -3.91 -2.33
CA VAL A 15 -7.26 -2.48 -2.18
C VAL A 15 -5.93 -2.17 -2.86
N THR A 16 -6.00 -1.93 -4.17
CA THR A 16 -4.88 -1.39 -4.93
C THR A 16 -4.62 -0.01 -4.37
N LEU A 17 -3.88 0.07 -3.26
CA LEU A 17 -3.36 1.32 -2.75
C LEU A 17 -2.49 1.90 -3.86
N SER A 18 -2.97 2.98 -4.45
CA SER A 18 -2.30 3.74 -5.50
C SER A 18 -1.07 4.42 -4.93
N THR A 19 -0.03 4.54 -5.75
CA THR A 19 1.02 5.50 -5.43
C THR A 19 0.49 6.87 -5.79
N ILE A 20 0.14 7.62 -4.76
CA ILE A 20 -0.54 8.91 -4.89
C ILE A 20 0.53 10.00 -5.00
N ALA A 21 0.55 10.69 -6.12
CA ALA A 21 1.14 12.02 -6.20
C ALA A 21 0.11 13.03 -5.66
N VAL A 22 0.32 13.51 -4.43
CA VAL A 22 -0.50 14.58 -3.85
C VAL A 22 -0.04 15.89 -4.44
N THR A 23 -0.71 16.38 -5.49
CA THR A 23 -0.48 17.74 -5.97
C THR A 23 -1.21 18.70 -5.03
N SER A 24 -0.47 19.46 -4.23
CA SER A 24 -1.02 20.56 -3.43
C SER A 24 -1.40 21.72 -4.35
N LEU A 25 -2.67 21.77 -4.78
CA LEU A 25 -3.25 23.03 -5.25
C LEU A 25 -4.02 23.62 -4.07
N GLY A 26 -3.36 24.54 -3.38
CA GLY A 26 -3.98 25.36 -2.36
C GLY A 26 -4.94 26.34 -3.01
N ILE A 27 -6.25 26.10 -2.84
CA ILE A 27 -7.27 27.15 -2.88
C ILE A 27 -8.17 26.91 -1.67
N HIS A 28 -7.85 27.59 -0.57
CA HIS A 28 -8.83 27.80 0.50
C HIS A 28 -9.66 29.02 0.11
N SER A 29 -10.88 28.81 -0.39
CA SER A 29 -11.91 29.85 -0.34
C SER A 29 -12.92 29.50 0.75
N ARG A 30 -12.83 30.21 1.87
CA ARG A 30 -13.92 30.27 2.86
C ARG A 30 -15.13 30.93 2.19
N GLY A 31 -16.26 30.22 2.21
CA GLY A 31 -17.57 30.77 1.90
C GLY A 31 -18.16 30.27 0.59
N GLN A 32 -18.76 29.09 0.58
CA GLN A 32 -19.74 28.70 -0.44
C GLN A 32 -20.87 27.93 0.22
N ALA A 33 -22.10 28.38 -0.01
CA ALA A 33 -23.27 27.54 0.14
C ALA A 33 -23.04 26.24 -0.63
N LEU A 34 -23.30 25.09 0.00
CA LEU A 34 -23.16 23.76 -0.58
C LEU A 34 -24.17 23.58 -1.74
N PHE A 35 -23.86 24.11 -2.92
CA PHE A 35 -24.48 23.67 -4.15
C PHE A 35 -23.94 22.26 -4.41
N LYS A 36 -24.75 21.23 -4.16
CA LYS A 36 -24.42 19.88 -4.60
C LYS A 36 -24.35 19.92 -6.13
N ALA A 37 -23.18 19.63 -6.69
CA ALA A 37 -23.02 19.42 -8.11
C ALA A 37 -24.13 18.49 -8.61
N SER A 38 -24.79 18.86 -9.69
CA SER A 38 -25.78 17.99 -10.31
C SER A 38 -25.10 16.67 -10.71
N PRO A 39 -25.81 15.52 -10.68
CA PRO A 39 -25.21 14.24 -11.06
C PRO A 39 -24.58 14.26 -12.47
N LYS A 40 -25.06 15.12 -13.36
CA LYS A 40 -24.51 15.32 -14.71
C LYS A 40 -23.20 16.12 -14.71
N GLU A 41 -23.09 17.16 -13.87
CA GLU A 41 -21.85 17.94 -13.71
C GLU A 41 -20.71 17.07 -13.18
N LEU A 42 -20.99 16.18 -12.22
CA LEU A 42 -19.99 15.21 -11.72
C LEU A 42 -19.46 14.31 -12.84
N VAL A 43 -20.34 13.81 -13.71
CA VAL A 43 -19.94 12.96 -14.84
C VAL A 43 -19.07 13.74 -15.84
N ASP A 44 -19.43 15.01 -16.13
CA ASP A 44 -18.62 15.87 -17.00
C ASP A 44 -17.27 16.22 -16.35
N GLU A 45 -17.23 16.51 -15.05
CA GLU A 45 -16.00 16.76 -14.30
C GLU A 45 -15.03 15.58 -14.44
N VAL A 46 -15.49 14.35 -14.15
CA VAL A 46 -14.66 13.15 -14.28
C VAL A 46 -14.17 12.97 -15.72
N TRP A 47 -15.04 13.13 -16.71
CA TRP A 47 -14.67 13.03 -18.11
C TRP A 47 -13.57 14.05 -18.48
N GLN A 48 -13.70 15.30 -18.03
CA GLN A 48 -12.75 16.37 -18.30
C GLN A 48 -11.39 16.13 -17.63
N ILE A 49 -11.36 15.56 -16.42
CA ILE A 49 -10.10 15.22 -15.75
C ILE A 49 -9.38 14.13 -16.54
N VAL A 50 -10.07 13.06 -16.94
CA VAL A 50 -9.48 11.97 -17.75
C VAL A 50 -8.98 12.51 -19.09
N GLN A 51 -9.80 13.29 -19.81
CA GLN A 51 -9.44 13.90 -21.09
C GLN A 51 -8.12 14.68 -20.98
N ARG A 52 -7.92 15.42 -19.88
CA ARG A 52 -6.74 16.28 -19.67
C ARG A 52 -5.52 15.52 -19.16
N GLN A 53 -5.69 14.54 -18.27
CA GLN A 53 -4.58 14.04 -17.44
C GLN A 53 -4.22 12.57 -17.67
N TYR A 54 -5.13 11.74 -18.19
CA TYR A 54 -4.88 10.31 -18.42
C TYR A 54 -3.59 10.01 -19.21
N VAL A 55 -2.80 9.03 -18.79
CA VAL A 55 -1.44 8.81 -19.33
C VAL A 55 -1.42 8.43 -20.83
N ASP A 56 -2.45 7.73 -21.30
CA ASP A 56 -2.56 7.31 -22.69
C ASP A 56 -3.47 8.29 -23.46
N GLY A 57 -2.86 9.11 -24.32
CA GLY A 57 -3.59 10.08 -25.15
C GLY A 57 -4.52 9.45 -26.19
N THR A 58 -4.43 8.14 -26.44
CA THR A 58 -5.35 7.40 -27.31
C THR A 58 -6.53 6.80 -26.55
N PHE A 59 -6.55 6.91 -25.21
CA PHE A 59 -7.59 6.38 -24.33
C PHE A 59 -7.88 4.90 -24.58
N ASN A 60 -6.84 4.08 -24.74
CA ASN A 60 -6.95 2.68 -25.15
C ASN A 60 -7.73 2.50 -26.48
N GLN A 61 -7.47 3.37 -27.45
CA GLN A 61 -8.13 3.43 -28.77
C GLN A 61 -9.64 3.73 -28.69
N VAL A 62 -10.13 4.23 -27.57
CA VAL A 62 -11.53 4.65 -27.41
C VAL A 62 -11.69 6.10 -27.89
N ASP A 63 -12.70 6.36 -28.72
CA ASP A 63 -13.10 7.73 -29.05
C ASP A 63 -13.70 8.41 -27.80
N TRP A 64 -12.84 9.11 -27.07
CA TRP A 64 -13.21 9.75 -25.82
C TRP A 64 -14.24 10.89 -26.01
N GLN A 65 -14.32 11.49 -27.20
CA GLN A 65 -15.35 12.49 -27.52
C GLN A 65 -16.72 11.83 -27.75
N ALA A 66 -16.76 10.68 -28.41
CA ALA A 66 -17.98 9.87 -28.50
C ALA A 66 -18.46 9.42 -27.11
N VAL A 67 -17.54 9.02 -26.22
CA VAL A 67 -17.84 8.73 -24.82
C VAL A 67 -18.43 9.95 -24.10
N ARG A 68 -17.93 11.16 -24.35
CA ARG A 68 -18.54 12.38 -23.81
C ARG A 68 -19.98 12.56 -24.28
N ASN A 69 -20.23 12.34 -25.57
CA ASN A 69 -21.58 12.47 -26.12
C ASN A 69 -22.53 11.46 -25.48
N GLU A 70 -22.09 10.21 -25.33
CA GLU A 70 -22.85 9.12 -24.70
C GLU A 70 -23.19 9.41 -23.23
N TYR A 71 -22.18 9.72 -22.40
CA TYR A 71 -22.36 9.83 -20.95
C TYR A 71 -22.74 11.23 -20.48
N VAL A 72 -22.20 12.28 -21.09
CA VAL A 72 -22.50 13.65 -20.65
C VAL A 72 -23.69 14.22 -21.40
N LYS A 73 -23.70 14.19 -22.75
CA LYS A 73 -24.73 14.92 -23.51
C LYS A 73 -26.06 14.18 -23.56
N ASN A 74 -26.03 12.90 -23.94
CA ASN A 74 -27.22 12.12 -24.29
C ASN A 74 -27.86 11.38 -23.11
N LYS A 75 -27.15 11.25 -21.98
CA LYS A 75 -27.67 10.62 -20.77
C LYS A 75 -28.17 11.67 -19.77
N SER A 76 -29.24 11.32 -19.08
CA SER A 76 -29.77 12.03 -17.92
C SER A 76 -29.61 11.16 -16.68
N TYR A 77 -29.49 11.81 -15.52
CA TYR A 77 -29.23 11.15 -14.24
C TYR A 77 -30.24 11.62 -13.22
N SER A 78 -31.02 10.68 -12.69
CA SER A 78 -32.11 10.99 -11.74
C SER A 78 -31.57 11.23 -10.32
N ASN A 79 -30.40 10.65 -10.02
CA ASN A 79 -29.75 10.72 -8.71
C ASN A 79 -28.23 10.47 -8.85
N GLN A 80 -27.49 10.70 -7.75
CA GLN A 80 -26.03 10.51 -7.72
C GLN A 80 -25.61 9.06 -7.97
N GLN A 81 -26.42 8.06 -7.59
CA GLN A 81 -25.99 6.67 -7.69
C GLN A 81 -26.00 6.19 -9.14
N GLU A 82 -26.94 6.71 -9.94
CA GLU A 82 -26.95 6.53 -11.40
C GLU A 82 -25.73 7.17 -12.06
N ALA A 83 -25.31 8.35 -11.60
CA ALA A 83 -24.09 9.01 -12.06
C ALA A 83 -22.85 8.18 -11.68
N TYR A 84 -22.72 7.73 -10.43
CA TYR A 84 -21.59 6.90 -9.98
C TYR A 84 -21.48 5.61 -10.80
N LYS A 85 -22.59 4.91 -11.02
CA LYS A 85 -22.62 3.70 -11.87
C LYS A 85 -22.11 4.03 -13.28
N SER A 86 -22.57 5.13 -13.85
CA SER A 86 -22.21 5.53 -15.20
C SER A 86 -20.78 6.01 -15.32
N ILE A 87 -20.24 6.68 -14.30
CA ILE A 87 -18.82 7.03 -14.21
C ILE A 87 -17.99 5.75 -14.19
N ARG A 88 -18.34 4.76 -13.37
CA ARG A 88 -17.62 3.49 -13.32
C ARG A 88 -17.69 2.75 -14.67
N GLU A 89 -18.82 2.78 -15.37
CA GLU A 89 -18.95 2.24 -16.74
C GLU A 89 -18.10 2.99 -17.76
N MET A 90 -18.08 4.33 -17.68
CA MET A 90 -17.26 5.20 -18.53
C MET A 90 -15.76 4.91 -18.36
N LEU A 91 -15.28 4.85 -17.11
CA LEU A 91 -13.86 4.61 -16.82
C LEU A 91 -13.40 3.20 -17.22
N LYS A 92 -14.29 2.19 -17.14
CA LYS A 92 -13.99 0.83 -17.61
C LYS A 92 -13.60 0.76 -19.09
N LYS A 93 -14.03 1.73 -19.92
CA LYS A 93 -13.65 1.78 -21.34
C LYS A 93 -12.14 1.97 -21.55
N LEU A 94 -11.43 2.54 -20.57
CA LEU A 94 -9.98 2.75 -20.62
C LEU A 94 -9.16 1.46 -20.43
N ASP A 95 -9.76 0.37 -19.95
CA ASP A 95 -9.07 -0.87 -19.56
C ASP A 95 -7.84 -0.64 -18.63
N ASP A 96 -7.92 0.40 -17.81
CA ASP A 96 -6.93 0.70 -16.77
C ASP A 96 -7.57 0.48 -15.39
N PRO A 97 -7.21 -0.60 -14.67
CA PRO A 97 -7.79 -0.89 -13.36
C PRO A 97 -7.39 0.13 -12.28
N TYR A 98 -6.41 1.00 -12.55
CA TYR A 98 -5.93 2.01 -11.61
C TYR A 98 -6.62 3.37 -11.79
N THR A 99 -7.23 3.62 -12.96
CA THR A 99 -8.09 4.80 -13.17
C THR A 99 -9.51 4.46 -12.72
N ARG A 100 -9.88 4.97 -11.54
CA ARG A 100 -11.13 4.57 -10.87
C ARG A 100 -11.77 5.72 -10.11
N PHE A 101 -13.10 5.69 -10.13
CA PHE A 101 -13.94 6.49 -9.26
C PHE A 101 -14.09 5.82 -7.90
N MET A 102 -14.08 6.63 -6.86
CA MET A 102 -14.31 6.28 -5.47
C MET A 102 -15.47 7.13 -4.98
N ASP A 103 -16.55 6.52 -4.52
CA ASP A 103 -17.61 7.29 -3.86
C ASP A 103 -17.10 7.97 -2.56
N PRO A 104 -17.87 8.87 -1.92
CA PRO A 104 -17.37 9.61 -0.76
C PRO A 104 -16.87 8.73 0.39
N GLU A 105 -17.46 7.53 0.57
CA GLU A 105 -17.05 6.59 1.62
C GLU A 105 -15.75 5.90 1.22
N GLU A 106 -15.65 5.39 0.00
CA GLU A 106 -14.42 4.81 -0.56
C GLU A 106 -13.25 5.80 -0.54
N PHE A 107 -13.52 7.06 -0.92
CA PHE A 107 -12.51 8.11 -0.95
C PHE A 107 -12.03 8.49 0.46
N LYS A 108 -12.95 8.65 1.42
CA LYS A 108 -12.61 8.85 2.83
C LYS A 108 -11.78 7.70 3.38
N ASN A 109 -12.13 6.46 3.05
CA ASN A 109 -11.37 5.29 3.49
C ASN A 109 -9.95 5.28 2.92
N MET A 110 -9.76 5.64 1.64
CA MET A 110 -8.43 5.77 1.04
C MET A 110 -7.60 6.89 1.69
N GLN A 111 -8.21 8.04 2.01
CA GLN A 111 -7.52 9.13 2.73
C GLN A 111 -7.02 8.68 4.10
N VAL A 112 -7.84 7.91 4.83
CA VAL A 112 -7.47 7.32 6.13
C VAL A 112 -6.29 6.35 6.00
N ASP A 113 -6.30 5.48 4.99
CA ASP A 113 -5.21 4.50 4.82
C ASP A 113 -3.86 5.15 4.47
N THR A 114 -3.87 6.38 3.94
CA THR A 114 -2.64 7.11 3.54
C THR A 114 -2.18 8.16 4.55
N SER A 115 -3.06 8.65 5.41
CA SER A 115 -2.71 9.60 6.48
C SER A 115 -1.77 9.00 7.53
N GLY A 116 -1.72 7.67 7.65
CA GLY A 116 -1.02 7.00 8.75
C GLY A 116 -1.80 7.05 10.08
N GLU A 117 -3.03 7.56 10.06
CA GLU A 117 -3.95 7.59 11.19
C GLU A 117 -5.27 6.93 10.81
N LEU A 118 -5.67 5.91 11.58
CA LEU A 118 -7.00 5.31 11.49
C LEU A 118 -7.89 5.83 12.60
N THR A 119 -9.15 6.15 12.30
CA THR A 119 -10.16 6.30 13.35
C THR A 119 -11.02 5.05 13.41
N GLY A 120 -11.10 4.42 14.59
CA GLY A 120 -11.87 3.21 14.81
C GLY A 120 -11.49 2.55 16.12
N ILE A 121 -11.57 1.23 16.17
CA ILE A 121 -11.26 0.45 17.39
C ILE A 121 -9.96 -0.34 17.32
N GLY A 122 -9.33 -0.44 16.15
CA GLY A 122 -8.03 -1.09 15.99
C GLY A 122 -8.09 -2.61 15.86
N ILE A 123 -8.89 -3.11 14.91
CA ILE A 123 -8.92 -4.52 14.56
C ILE A 123 -8.69 -4.72 13.06
N THR A 124 -8.04 -5.83 12.72
CA THR A 124 -8.01 -6.35 11.36
C THR A 124 -9.07 -7.44 11.25
N ILE A 125 -9.92 -7.34 10.25
CA ILE A 125 -10.97 -8.33 9.97
C ILE A 125 -10.81 -8.91 8.58
N SER A 126 -11.30 -10.12 8.39
CA SER A 126 -11.44 -10.76 7.08
C SER A 126 -12.78 -11.50 7.01
N GLN A 127 -13.17 -11.90 5.82
CA GLN A 127 -14.28 -12.82 5.64
C GLN A 127 -13.73 -14.24 5.52
N ASP A 128 -14.24 -15.17 6.33
CA ASP A 128 -13.89 -16.59 6.20
C ASP A 128 -14.40 -17.13 4.86
N GLU A 129 -13.53 -17.77 4.08
CA GLU A 129 -13.86 -18.20 2.73
C GLU A 129 -14.95 -19.27 2.68
N LYS A 130 -15.05 -20.11 3.72
CA LYS A 130 -15.99 -21.24 3.79
C LYS A 130 -17.32 -20.81 4.41
N THR A 131 -17.28 -20.13 5.55
CA THR A 131 -18.50 -19.77 6.29
C THR A 131 -19.09 -18.43 5.86
N LYS A 132 -18.31 -17.61 5.13
CA LYS A 132 -18.64 -16.23 4.73
C LYS A 132 -18.90 -15.30 5.92
N GLN A 133 -18.50 -15.69 7.12
CA GLN A 133 -18.63 -14.88 8.33
C GLN A 133 -17.46 -13.91 8.44
N LEU A 134 -17.69 -12.76 9.08
CA LEU A 134 -16.63 -11.82 9.41
C LEU A 134 -15.87 -12.32 10.63
N VAL A 135 -14.55 -12.40 10.52
CA VAL A 135 -13.66 -12.93 11.54
C VAL A 135 -12.56 -11.91 11.84
N VAL A 136 -12.25 -11.72 13.12
CA VAL A 136 -11.10 -10.94 13.56
C VAL A 136 -9.83 -11.71 13.24
N ILE A 137 -8.97 -11.14 12.40
CA ILE A 137 -7.63 -11.68 12.16
C ILE A 137 -6.75 -11.42 13.38
N ALA A 138 -6.67 -10.16 13.79
CA ALA A 138 -5.98 -9.76 15.01
C ALA A 138 -6.43 -8.37 15.47
N PRO A 139 -6.52 -8.12 16.79
CA PRO A 139 -6.50 -6.76 17.31
C PRO A 139 -5.11 -6.13 17.10
N ILE A 140 -5.07 -4.82 16.92
CA ILE A 140 -3.83 -4.05 16.91
C ILE A 140 -3.46 -3.79 18.38
N GLU A 141 -2.24 -4.13 18.78
CA GLU A 141 -1.75 -3.93 20.15
C GLU A 141 -1.96 -2.48 20.63
N ASP A 142 -2.24 -2.32 21.93
CA ASP A 142 -2.52 -1.04 22.60
C ASP A 142 -3.72 -0.21 22.10
N THR A 143 -4.46 -0.70 21.10
CA THR A 143 -5.69 -0.05 20.62
C THR A 143 -6.92 -0.36 21.48
N PRO A 144 -8.03 0.38 21.34
CA PRO A 144 -9.24 0.15 22.13
C PRO A 144 -9.76 -1.29 22.10
N ALA A 145 -9.75 -1.96 20.93
CA ALA A 145 -10.22 -3.33 20.83
C ALA A 145 -9.30 -4.34 21.50
N PHE A 146 -7.98 -4.12 21.45
CA PHE A 146 -7.01 -4.91 22.20
C PHE A 146 -7.26 -4.79 23.70
N LYS A 147 -7.40 -3.55 24.20
CA LYS A 147 -7.69 -3.27 25.61
C LYS A 147 -9.05 -3.80 26.06
N ALA A 148 -10.04 -3.86 25.15
CA ALA A 148 -11.34 -4.45 25.40
C ALA A 148 -11.32 -5.99 25.45
N GLY A 149 -10.23 -6.64 25.04
CA GLY A 149 -10.09 -8.10 25.08
C GLY A 149 -10.68 -8.83 23.86
N ILE A 150 -10.82 -8.14 22.73
CA ILE A 150 -11.06 -8.78 21.42
C ILE A 150 -9.83 -9.63 21.06
N LEU A 151 -10.05 -10.84 20.54
CA LEU A 151 -8.99 -11.79 20.22
C LEU A 151 -9.04 -12.19 18.74
N ALA A 152 -7.91 -12.70 18.24
CA ALA A 152 -7.87 -13.38 16.97
C ALA A 152 -8.88 -14.53 16.92
N LYS A 153 -9.49 -14.75 15.75
CA LYS A 153 -10.53 -15.75 15.45
C LYS A 153 -11.91 -15.49 16.07
N ASP A 154 -12.13 -14.36 16.72
CA ASP A 154 -13.47 -13.94 17.10
C ASP A 154 -14.35 -13.77 15.84
N VAL A 155 -15.52 -14.39 15.82
CA VAL A 155 -16.49 -14.21 14.73
C VAL A 155 -17.40 -13.05 15.08
N ILE A 156 -17.42 -12.00 14.27
CA ILE A 156 -18.29 -10.84 14.49
C ILE A 156 -19.69 -11.22 14.03
N LEU A 157 -20.65 -11.24 14.96
CA LEU A 157 -22.06 -11.54 14.68
C LEU A 157 -22.87 -10.27 14.44
N LYS A 158 -22.62 -9.22 15.22
CA LYS A 158 -23.28 -7.92 15.08
C LYS A 158 -22.31 -6.76 15.29
N ILE A 159 -22.61 -5.66 14.60
CA ILE A 159 -21.99 -4.35 14.81
C ILE A 159 -23.13 -3.39 15.15
N ASP A 160 -23.10 -2.84 16.35
CA ASP A 160 -24.24 -2.24 17.02
C ASP A 160 -25.47 -3.17 16.92
N ASN A 161 -26.58 -2.67 16.38
CA ASN A 161 -27.80 -3.45 16.20
C ASN A 161 -27.89 -4.20 14.86
N LYS A 162 -26.85 -4.13 14.02
CA LYS A 162 -26.87 -4.71 12.66
C LYS A 162 -26.22 -6.08 12.62
N ASN A 163 -26.91 -7.07 12.04
CA ASN A 163 -26.35 -8.39 11.78
C ASN A 163 -25.33 -8.33 10.64
N THR A 164 -24.22 -9.05 10.79
CA THR A 164 -23.13 -9.11 9.81
C THR A 164 -23.30 -10.19 8.75
N LYS A 165 -24.32 -11.04 8.83
CA LYS A 165 -24.57 -12.10 7.85
C LYS A 165 -24.79 -11.49 6.46
N GLY A 166 -23.94 -11.87 5.50
CA GLY A 166 -23.97 -11.36 4.13
C GLY A 166 -23.33 -9.98 3.95
N MET A 167 -22.79 -9.39 5.02
CA MET A 167 -22.04 -8.15 4.97
C MET A 167 -20.64 -8.41 4.42
N ASP A 168 -20.15 -7.56 3.53
CA ASP A 168 -18.76 -7.57 3.11
C ASP A 168 -17.85 -6.84 4.12
N THR A 169 -16.54 -6.94 3.94
CA THR A 169 -15.57 -6.32 4.84
C THR A 169 -15.66 -4.80 4.86
N ASN A 170 -16.00 -4.16 3.74
CA ASN A 170 -16.04 -2.70 3.64
C ASN A 170 -17.24 -2.13 4.40
N GLN A 171 -18.40 -2.76 4.22
CA GLN A 171 -19.62 -2.45 4.97
C GLN A 171 -19.40 -2.61 6.49
N ALA A 172 -18.69 -3.66 6.90
CA ALA A 172 -18.36 -3.85 8.31
C ALA A 172 -17.41 -2.77 8.83
N VAL A 173 -16.37 -2.46 8.07
CA VAL A 173 -15.40 -1.41 8.40
C VAL A 173 -16.11 -0.06 8.58
N SER A 174 -17.07 0.30 7.73
CA SER A 174 -17.74 1.59 7.84
C SER A 174 -18.68 1.72 9.04
N LEU A 175 -19.25 0.62 9.52
CA LEU A 175 -19.99 0.59 10.78
C LEU A 175 -19.06 0.63 12.01
N ILE A 176 -17.91 -0.03 11.93
CA ILE A 176 -16.91 -0.07 13.01
C ILE A 176 -16.22 1.29 13.16
N ARG A 177 -15.92 1.96 12.05
CA ARG A 177 -15.38 3.32 12.02
C ARG A 177 -16.46 4.33 12.45
N GLY A 178 -16.03 5.53 12.81
CA GLY A 178 -16.91 6.59 13.31
C GLY A 178 -16.10 7.62 14.08
N GLU A 179 -16.74 8.69 14.55
CA GLU A 179 -16.02 9.81 15.17
C GLU A 179 -15.26 9.37 16.44
N PRO A 180 -14.03 9.88 16.66
CA PRO A 180 -13.28 9.59 17.88
C PRO A 180 -14.09 9.96 19.13
N GLY A 181 -14.05 9.10 20.14
CA GLY A 181 -14.78 9.30 21.39
C GLY A 181 -16.17 8.67 21.43
N THR A 182 -16.78 8.39 20.28
CA THR A 182 -18.03 7.61 20.19
C THR A 182 -17.77 6.13 20.49
N GLN A 183 -18.83 5.34 20.67
CA GLN A 183 -18.74 3.90 20.95
C GLN A 183 -19.34 3.07 19.82
N VAL A 184 -18.80 1.87 19.64
CA VAL A 184 -19.39 0.80 18.83
C VAL A 184 -19.55 -0.44 19.70
N THR A 185 -20.67 -1.12 19.55
CA THR A 185 -20.93 -2.39 20.23
C THR A 185 -20.62 -3.53 19.27
N LEU A 186 -19.69 -4.42 19.63
CA LEU A 186 -19.46 -5.65 18.88
C LEU A 186 -20.03 -6.84 19.63
N THR A 187 -20.96 -7.55 18.99
CA THR A 187 -21.37 -8.88 19.45
C THR A 187 -20.55 -9.92 18.69
N ILE A 188 -19.72 -10.68 19.40
CA ILE A 188 -18.83 -11.69 18.82
C ILE A 188 -19.16 -13.10 19.33
N GLN A 189 -18.79 -14.12 18.57
CA GLN A 189 -18.77 -15.51 19.00
C GLN A 189 -17.32 -15.96 19.21
N ARG A 190 -17.03 -16.49 20.40
CA ARG A 190 -15.75 -17.08 20.78
C ARG A 190 -16.01 -18.41 21.47
N ASN A 191 -15.43 -19.50 20.96
CA ASN A 191 -15.60 -20.85 21.51
C ASN A 191 -17.08 -21.24 21.73
N GLY A 192 -17.95 -20.89 20.77
CA GLY A 192 -19.38 -21.15 20.84
C GLY A 192 -20.19 -20.20 21.75
N GLN A 193 -19.53 -19.36 22.56
CA GLN A 193 -20.19 -18.39 23.43
C GLN A 193 -20.30 -17.02 22.76
N THR A 194 -21.44 -16.37 22.93
CA THR A 194 -21.66 -15.00 22.49
C THR A 194 -21.17 -14.02 23.57
N LYS A 195 -20.39 -13.02 23.18
CA LYS A 195 -19.91 -11.95 24.04
C LYS A 195 -20.16 -10.59 23.39
N GLU A 196 -20.41 -9.58 24.21
CA GLU A 196 -20.64 -8.22 23.75
C GLU A 196 -19.55 -7.29 24.30
N PHE A 197 -19.03 -6.42 23.44
CA PHE A 197 -17.98 -5.48 23.76
C PHE A 197 -18.39 -4.07 23.35
N ASN A 198 -18.48 -3.17 24.32
CA ASN A 198 -18.63 -1.74 24.07
C ASN A 198 -17.25 -1.10 23.98
N ILE A 199 -16.87 -0.67 22.79
CA ILE A 199 -15.51 -0.23 22.48
C ILE A 199 -15.55 1.23 22.03
N LYS A 200 -14.78 2.07 22.73
CA LYS A 200 -14.64 3.48 22.38
C LYS A 200 -13.77 3.62 21.13
N ARG A 201 -14.26 4.32 20.12
CA ARG A 201 -13.50 4.68 18.93
C ARG A 201 -12.40 5.68 19.30
N ALA A 202 -11.20 5.48 18.78
CA ALA A 202 -10.06 6.34 19.00
C ALA A 202 -9.35 6.63 17.66
N ARG A 203 -8.54 7.68 17.65
CA ARG A 203 -7.48 7.81 16.66
C ARG A 203 -6.37 6.82 17.00
N ILE A 204 -5.95 6.06 16.00
CA ILE A 204 -4.96 5.00 16.09
C ILE A 204 -3.88 5.33 15.09
N GLU A 205 -2.69 5.62 15.59
CA GLU A 205 -1.51 5.77 14.75
C GLU A 205 -1.14 4.40 14.19
N ILE A 206 -1.06 4.31 12.86
CA ILE A 206 -0.51 3.13 12.20
C ILE A 206 0.98 3.36 12.10
N HIS A 207 1.75 2.50 12.76
CA HIS A 207 3.21 2.49 12.67
C HIS A 207 3.67 1.58 11.52
N PRO A 208 3.94 2.13 10.31
CA PRO A 208 4.36 1.34 9.16
C PRO A 208 5.74 0.69 9.33
N VAL A 209 6.58 1.20 10.24
CA VAL A 209 7.95 0.71 10.44
C VAL A 209 8.06 -0.10 11.72
N LYS A 210 8.46 -1.36 11.59
CA LYS A 210 8.89 -2.21 12.70
C LYS A 210 10.36 -2.52 12.56
N TYR A 211 11.13 -2.45 13.64
CA TYR A 211 12.56 -2.72 13.56
C TYR A 211 13.09 -3.39 14.82
N SER A 212 14.21 -4.10 14.68
CA SER A 212 14.87 -4.80 15.77
C SER A 212 16.34 -5.07 15.43
N GLN A 213 17.15 -5.34 16.46
CA GLN A 213 18.45 -5.94 16.27
C GLN A 213 18.32 -7.45 16.09
N LYS A 214 19.11 -8.00 15.19
CA LYS A 214 19.18 -9.43 14.93
C LYS A 214 20.63 -9.87 15.08
N GLN A 215 20.90 -10.70 16.09
CA GLN A 215 22.16 -11.41 16.17
C GLN A 215 22.13 -12.54 15.14
N THR A 216 23.04 -12.51 14.17
CA THR A 216 23.08 -13.47 13.07
C THR A 216 24.51 -13.99 12.88
N PRO A 217 24.71 -15.06 12.08
CA PRO A 217 26.03 -15.48 11.64
C PRO A 217 26.84 -14.41 10.87
N ALA A 218 26.18 -13.36 10.35
CA ALA A 218 26.84 -12.21 9.71
C ALA A 218 27.20 -11.09 10.72
N GLY A 219 26.92 -11.28 12.01
CA GLY A 219 27.07 -10.28 13.07
C GLY A 219 25.74 -9.67 13.51
N ASN A 220 25.82 -8.55 14.24
CA ASN A 220 24.67 -7.79 14.72
C ASN A 220 24.10 -6.95 13.58
N LEU A 221 22.91 -7.30 13.08
CA LEU A 221 22.26 -6.62 11.97
C LEU A 221 21.04 -5.81 12.42
N GLY A 222 20.80 -4.69 11.74
CA GLY A 222 19.56 -3.95 11.84
C GLY A 222 18.52 -4.54 10.89
N TYR A 223 17.44 -5.10 11.42
CA TYR A 223 16.29 -5.50 10.62
C TYR A 223 15.23 -4.41 10.70
N ILE A 224 14.79 -3.92 9.53
CA ILE A 224 13.72 -2.94 9.41
C ILE A 224 12.68 -3.49 8.44
N ARG A 225 11.43 -3.57 8.88
CA ARG A 225 10.29 -3.93 8.06
C ARG A 225 9.43 -2.70 7.83
N LEU A 226 9.20 -2.36 6.57
CA LEU A 226 8.31 -1.28 6.16
C LEU A 226 7.07 -1.90 5.51
N ASN A 227 5.92 -1.81 6.17
CA ASN A 227 4.68 -2.42 5.69
C ASN A 227 3.94 -1.57 4.66
N GLN A 228 4.09 -0.24 4.71
CA GLN A 228 3.40 0.70 3.82
C GLN A 228 4.11 2.06 3.81
N PHE A 229 4.07 2.76 2.69
CA PHE A 229 4.53 4.15 2.57
C PHE A 229 3.41 5.12 2.99
N SER A 230 3.18 5.29 4.29
CA SER A 230 2.25 6.30 4.82
C SER A 230 2.95 7.64 5.08
N ALA A 231 2.20 8.65 5.54
CA ALA A 231 2.77 9.94 5.95
C ALA A 231 3.78 9.82 7.11
N ASN A 232 3.63 8.83 8.00
CA ASN A 232 4.53 8.60 9.14
C ASN A 232 5.78 7.80 8.77
N ALA A 233 5.81 7.12 7.62
CA ALA A 233 6.84 6.17 7.25
C ALA A 233 8.25 6.79 7.20
N GLY A 234 8.40 8.01 6.67
CA GLY A 234 9.69 8.70 6.60
C GLY A 234 10.27 8.96 8.00
N LYS A 235 9.48 9.60 8.88
CA LYS A 235 9.87 9.90 10.26
C LYS A 235 10.24 8.63 11.04
N GLU A 236 9.44 7.58 10.95
CA GLU A 236 9.70 6.33 11.67
C GLU A 236 10.92 5.58 11.12
N MET A 237 11.13 5.59 9.80
CA MET A 237 12.33 5.01 9.18
C MET A 237 13.59 5.73 9.65
N GLN A 238 13.57 7.07 9.67
CA GLN A 238 14.70 7.86 10.17
C GLN A 238 15.01 7.52 11.64
N ALA A 239 13.98 7.41 12.49
CA ALA A 239 14.14 7.04 13.89
C ALA A 239 14.73 5.61 14.04
N ALA A 240 14.22 4.65 13.28
CA ALA A 240 14.70 3.27 13.27
C ALA A 240 16.18 3.18 12.86
N ILE A 241 16.58 3.88 11.79
CA ILE A 241 17.98 3.89 11.34
C ILE A 241 18.88 4.52 12.43
N ARG A 242 18.49 5.66 13.01
CA ARG A 242 19.29 6.33 14.06
C ARG A 242 19.46 5.46 15.32
N ASP A 243 18.40 4.81 15.78
CA ASP A 243 18.47 3.90 16.92
C ASP A 243 19.40 2.72 16.61
N LEU A 244 19.24 2.07 15.45
CA LEU A 244 20.09 0.94 15.05
C LEU A 244 21.56 1.34 14.84
N GLU A 245 21.84 2.55 14.33
CA GLU A 245 23.19 3.11 14.28
C GLU A 245 23.79 3.28 15.67
N SER A 246 23.01 3.82 16.63
CA SER A 246 23.46 3.99 18.03
C SER A 246 23.83 2.64 18.69
N LYS A 247 23.12 1.58 18.31
CA LYS A 247 23.38 0.22 18.76
C LYS A 247 24.42 -0.52 17.90
N LYS A 248 25.14 0.20 17.04
CA LYS A 248 26.32 -0.24 16.29
C LYS A 248 26.08 -1.50 15.45
N VAL A 249 24.94 -1.61 14.78
CA VAL A 249 24.71 -2.71 13.82
C VAL A 249 25.73 -2.65 12.68
N SER A 250 26.12 -3.81 12.16
CA SER A 250 27.12 -3.95 11.08
C SER A 250 26.54 -3.70 9.69
N GLY A 251 25.24 -3.85 9.51
CA GLY A 251 24.52 -3.70 8.24
C GLY A 251 23.01 -3.82 8.42
N TYR A 252 22.27 -3.65 7.33
CA TYR A 252 20.81 -3.57 7.33
C TYR A 252 20.16 -4.61 6.43
N ILE A 253 19.06 -5.18 6.91
CA ILE A 253 18.08 -5.90 6.08
C ILE A 253 16.79 -5.08 6.09
N LEU A 254 16.43 -4.51 4.95
CA LEU A 254 15.17 -3.79 4.74
C LEU A 254 14.14 -4.73 4.10
N ASP A 255 13.07 -5.04 4.80
CA ASP A 255 12.01 -5.93 4.33
C ASP A 255 10.82 -5.15 3.78
N LEU A 256 10.62 -5.25 2.45
CA LEU A 256 9.52 -4.67 1.69
C LEU A 256 8.52 -5.74 1.21
N ARG A 257 8.64 -6.99 1.67
CA ARG A 257 7.75 -8.08 1.27
C ARG A 257 6.33 -7.83 1.76
N GLY A 258 5.36 -7.99 0.86
CA GLY A 258 3.95 -7.71 1.11
C GLY A 258 3.62 -6.22 1.23
N ASN A 259 4.53 -5.30 0.90
CA ASN A 259 4.27 -3.86 0.96
C ASN A 259 3.70 -3.35 -0.39
N PRO A 260 2.41 -2.96 -0.44
CA PRO A 260 1.73 -2.58 -1.69
C PRO A 260 2.12 -1.18 -2.21
N GLY A 261 3.03 -0.48 -1.52
CA GLY A 261 3.44 0.88 -1.83
C GLY A 261 2.77 1.90 -0.90
N GLY A 262 2.26 2.97 -1.47
CA GLY A 262 1.72 4.12 -0.73
C GLY A 262 2.23 5.43 -1.33
N LEU A 263 2.47 6.45 -0.51
CA LEU A 263 2.84 7.79 -0.98
C LEU A 263 4.21 7.79 -1.70
N LEU A 264 4.25 8.37 -2.90
CA LEU A 264 5.49 8.56 -3.68
C LEU A 264 6.53 9.35 -2.88
N PHE A 265 6.08 10.44 -2.25
CA PHE A 265 6.93 11.33 -1.48
C PHE A 265 7.65 10.57 -0.35
N SER A 266 6.94 9.73 0.40
CA SER A 266 7.53 8.89 1.46
C SER A 266 8.59 7.94 0.90
N SER A 267 8.40 7.40 -0.31
CA SER A 267 9.41 6.56 -0.97
C SER A 267 10.68 7.33 -1.31
N ILE A 268 10.55 8.53 -1.87
CA ILE A 268 11.67 9.42 -2.19
C ILE A 268 12.42 9.83 -0.92
N GLU A 269 11.68 10.20 0.14
CA GLU A 269 12.26 10.57 1.44
C GLU A 269 13.08 9.42 2.02
N ILE A 270 12.52 8.21 2.03
CA ILE A 270 13.22 7.00 2.52
C ILE A 270 14.41 6.67 1.62
N ALA A 271 14.30 6.78 0.30
CA ALA A 271 15.43 6.55 -0.60
C ALA A 271 16.61 7.49 -0.32
N ARG A 272 16.34 8.77 -0.01
CA ARG A 272 17.35 9.76 0.40
C ARG A 272 18.06 9.41 1.71
N MET A 273 17.45 8.61 2.59
CA MET A 273 18.09 8.11 3.81
C MET A 273 19.17 7.06 3.52
N TRP A 274 19.10 6.39 2.37
CA TRP A 274 20.02 5.33 1.97
C TRP A 274 21.00 5.78 0.87
N LEU A 275 20.62 6.76 0.04
CA LEU A 275 21.39 7.21 -1.12
C LEU A 275 21.96 8.62 -0.92
N ASN A 276 23.28 8.75 -1.05
CA ASN A 276 23.95 10.05 -1.03
C ASN A 276 23.89 10.78 -2.37
N LYS A 277 23.91 10.04 -3.48
CA LYS A 277 23.88 10.58 -4.85
C LYS A 277 23.13 9.64 -5.77
N GLY A 278 22.77 10.14 -6.95
CA GLY A 278 22.11 9.37 -8.00
C GLY A 278 20.62 9.67 -8.13
N THR A 279 20.04 9.22 -9.23
CA THR A 279 18.60 9.30 -9.49
C THR A 279 17.87 8.30 -8.59
N ILE A 280 16.69 8.67 -8.11
CA ILE A 280 15.79 7.79 -7.37
C ILE A 280 14.76 7.23 -8.34
N VAL A 281 14.03 8.11 -9.02
CA VAL A 281 12.96 7.75 -9.96
C VAL A 281 12.79 8.85 -10.99
N SER A 282 12.37 8.47 -12.20
CA SER A 282 11.83 9.42 -13.18
C SER A 282 10.36 9.16 -13.41
N THR A 283 9.58 10.21 -13.63
CA THR A 283 8.18 10.15 -14.07
C THR A 283 8.09 10.69 -15.49
N ILE A 284 7.35 9.99 -16.35
CA ILE A 284 7.13 10.39 -17.75
C ILE A 284 5.63 10.50 -17.97
N ASP A 285 5.15 11.68 -18.35
CA ASP A 285 3.73 11.94 -18.61
C ASP A 285 3.34 11.65 -20.07
N ARG A 286 2.08 11.92 -20.44
CA ARG A 286 1.58 11.72 -21.81
C ARG A 286 2.29 12.59 -22.86
N GLY A 287 2.81 13.74 -22.45
CA GLY A 287 3.51 14.70 -23.32
C GLY A 287 4.97 14.33 -23.53
N GLY A 288 5.46 13.31 -22.82
CA GLY A 288 6.87 12.95 -22.78
C GLY A 288 7.70 13.82 -21.85
N GLU A 289 7.06 14.70 -21.07
CA GLU A 289 7.76 15.49 -20.06
C GLU A 289 8.31 14.54 -18.98
N ARG A 290 9.59 14.69 -18.68
CA ARG A 290 10.32 13.84 -17.74
C ARG A 290 10.73 14.64 -16.52
N GLU A 291 10.14 14.32 -15.38
CA GLU A 291 10.58 14.81 -14.08
C GLU A 291 11.46 13.76 -13.40
N ARG A 292 12.48 14.22 -12.66
CA ARG A 292 13.45 13.34 -12.00
C ARG A 292 13.62 13.72 -10.54
N GLU A 293 13.48 12.71 -9.69
CA GLU A 293 13.79 12.82 -8.28
C GLU A 293 15.19 12.26 -8.01
N VAL A 294 15.98 12.99 -7.24
CA VAL A 294 17.39 12.66 -6.97
C VAL A 294 17.68 12.61 -5.47
N ALA A 295 18.73 11.87 -5.13
CA ALA A 295 19.34 11.89 -3.81
C ALA A 295 19.88 13.29 -3.47
N ASN A 296 19.94 13.61 -2.18
CA ASN A 296 20.24 14.97 -1.69
C ASN A 296 21.49 15.05 -0.78
N GLY A 297 22.36 14.03 -0.79
CA GLY A 297 23.59 14.02 0.01
C GLY A 297 23.40 13.81 1.50
N ARG A 298 22.20 13.40 1.96
CA ARG A 298 21.87 13.24 3.39
C ARG A 298 21.61 11.79 3.78
N ALA A 299 22.29 10.83 3.17
CA ALA A 299 22.15 9.44 3.58
C ALA A 299 22.58 9.29 5.05
N LEU A 300 21.79 8.55 5.81
CA LEU A 300 22.02 8.34 7.25
C LEU A 300 23.11 7.30 7.51
N THR A 301 23.40 6.44 6.54
CA THR A 301 24.39 5.36 6.68
C THR A 301 24.91 4.85 5.35
N ASN A 302 26.20 4.51 5.32
CA ASN A 302 26.88 3.84 4.20
C ASN A 302 27.14 2.34 4.49
N LYS A 303 26.59 1.81 5.59
CA LYS A 303 26.70 0.39 5.93
C LYS A 303 26.00 -0.48 4.87
N PRO A 304 26.46 -1.73 4.67
CA PRO A 304 25.86 -2.63 3.70
C PRO A 304 24.35 -2.80 3.93
N LEU A 305 23.61 -2.94 2.83
CA LEU A 305 22.14 -3.03 2.82
C LEU A 305 21.73 -4.17 1.89
N VAL A 306 20.81 -5.00 2.38
CA VAL A 306 20.09 -6.01 1.59
C VAL A 306 18.60 -5.71 1.68
N VAL A 307 17.88 -5.79 0.57
CA VAL A 307 16.44 -5.53 0.52
C VAL A 307 15.70 -6.83 0.22
N LEU A 308 14.73 -7.19 1.04
CA LEU A 308 13.83 -8.31 0.78
C LEU A 308 12.61 -7.82 -0.01
N VAL A 309 12.32 -8.49 -1.12
CA VAL A 309 11.19 -8.16 -2.02
C VAL A 309 10.40 -9.41 -2.41
N ASP A 310 9.11 -9.22 -2.68
CA ASP A 310 8.26 -10.28 -3.23
C ASP A 310 7.17 -9.73 -4.17
N LYS A 311 6.32 -10.63 -4.67
CA LYS A 311 5.17 -10.27 -5.52
C LYS A 311 4.18 -9.30 -4.87
N GLY A 312 4.22 -9.13 -3.54
CA GLY A 312 3.42 -8.14 -2.82
C GLY A 312 4.10 -6.77 -2.72
N SER A 313 5.41 -6.69 -2.98
CA SER A 313 6.13 -5.42 -3.16
C SER A 313 5.65 -4.73 -4.42
N ALA A 314 4.95 -3.61 -4.29
CA ALA A 314 4.39 -2.87 -5.42
C ALA A 314 4.67 -1.37 -5.34
N SER A 315 4.68 -0.72 -6.52
CA SER A 315 4.59 0.72 -6.68
C SER A 315 5.68 1.49 -5.91
N ALA A 316 5.37 2.29 -4.88
CA ALA A 316 6.39 2.96 -4.07
C ALA A 316 7.49 2.03 -3.52
N SER A 317 7.17 0.75 -3.24
CA SER A 317 8.15 -0.28 -2.87
C SER A 317 9.09 -0.60 -4.03
N GLU A 318 8.56 -0.67 -5.25
CA GLU A 318 9.34 -0.94 -6.47
C GLU A 318 10.22 0.27 -6.80
N ILE A 319 9.73 1.49 -6.60
CA ILE A 319 10.54 2.71 -6.76
C ILE A 319 11.75 2.67 -5.82
N LEU A 320 11.55 2.38 -4.54
CA LEU A 320 12.66 2.28 -3.58
C LEU A 320 13.61 1.15 -3.95
N SER A 321 13.09 -0.03 -4.27
CA SER A 321 13.89 -1.20 -4.69
C SER A 321 14.73 -0.91 -5.93
N GLY A 322 14.14 -0.33 -6.97
CA GLY A 322 14.82 0.05 -8.21
C GLY A 322 15.85 1.14 -8.01
N ALA A 323 15.53 2.15 -7.19
CA ALA A 323 16.49 3.20 -6.81
C ALA A 323 17.73 2.60 -6.12
N LEU A 324 17.52 1.70 -5.15
CA LEU A 324 18.62 1.10 -4.40
C LEU A 324 19.43 0.10 -5.23
N GLN A 325 18.77 -0.68 -6.09
CA GLN A 325 19.41 -1.65 -6.97
C GLN A 325 20.26 -0.94 -8.03
N ASP A 326 19.69 0.01 -8.76
CA ASP A 326 20.34 0.63 -9.92
C ASP A 326 21.53 1.51 -9.52
N ASN A 327 21.45 2.14 -8.34
CA ASN A 327 22.57 2.87 -7.77
C ASN A 327 23.59 1.96 -7.08
N LYS A 328 23.45 0.62 -7.17
CA LYS A 328 24.31 -0.38 -6.51
C LYS A 328 24.42 -0.19 -5.01
N ARG A 329 23.37 0.36 -4.39
CA ARG A 329 23.31 0.67 -2.96
C ARG A 329 22.89 -0.55 -2.14
N ALA A 330 22.06 -1.41 -2.70
CA ALA A 330 21.61 -2.63 -2.06
C ALA A 330 21.57 -3.81 -3.03
N VAL A 331 21.62 -5.01 -2.47
CA VAL A 331 21.31 -6.25 -3.19
C VAL A 331 19.88 -6.65 -2.84
N LEU A 332 19.06 -6.95 -3.84
CA LEU A 332 17.69 -7.42 -3.70
C LEU A 332 17.67 -8.95 -3.59
N VAL A 333 16.93 -9.46 -2.62
CA VAL A 333 16.76 -10.90 -2.36
C VAL A 333 15.28 -11.23 -2.28
N GLY A 334 14.84 -12.31 -2.93
CA GLY A 334 13.47 -12.79 -2.84
C GLY A 334 12.87 -13.16 -4.19
N THR A 335 11.71 -12.60 -4.55
CA THR A 335 11.04 -12.86 -5.84
C THR A 335 10.71 -11.57 -6.58
N GLN A 336 10.42 -11.70 -7.88
CA GLN A 336 9.99 -10.58 -8.72
C GLN A 336 8.85 -9.79 -8.07
N THR A 337 8.93 -8.47 -8.13
CA THR A 337 7.90 -7.56 -7.60
C THR A 337 6.64 -7.53 -8.45
N PHE A 338 5.63 -6.77 -8.03
CA PHE A 338 4.30 -6.81 -8.63
C PHE A 338 4.23 -6.30 -10.08
N GLY A 339 4.96 -5.24 -10.41
CA GLY A 339 4.90 -4.57 -11.71
C GLY A 339 3.92 -3.40 -11.80
N LYS A 340 3.75 -2.61 -10.73
CA LYS A 340 2.89 -1.42 -10.74
C LYS A 340 3.72 -0.15 -10.94
N GLY A 341 4.11 0.08 -12.20
CA GLY A 341 4.93 1.21 -12.64
C GLY A 341 4.16 2.46 -13.07
N LEU A 342 2.94 2.68 -12.57
CA LEU A 342 2.06 3.77 -12.98
C LEU A 342 1.86 4.79 -11.84
N VAL A 343 1.87 6.07 -12.18
CA VAL A 343 1.62 7.21 -11.27
C VAL A 343 0.12 7.51 -11.27
N GLN A 344 -0.51 7.52 -10.09
CA GLN A 344 -1.88 7.97 -9.95
C GLN A 344 -1.92 9.38 -9.33
N SER A 345 -2.64 10.29 -9.99
CA SER A 345 -3.13 11.51 -9.34
C SER A 345 -4.48 11.21 -8.72
N VAL A 346 -4.65 11.57 -7.45
CA VAL A 346 -5.94 11.47 -6.79
C VAL A 346 -6.54 12.85 -6.59
N ARG A 347 -7.75 13.04 -7.11
CA ARG A 347 -8.49 14.30 -7.08
C ARG A 347 -9.74 14.16 -6.20
N PRO A 348 -9.94 15.02 -5.20
CA PRO A 348 -11.29 15.18 -4.64
C PRO A 348 -12.22 15.78 -5.71
N LEU A 349 -13.48 15.35 -5.71
CA LEU A 349 -14.55 15.85 -6.57
C LEU A 349 -15.54 16.67 -5.74
N GLU A 350 -16.38 17.47 -6.39
CA GLU A 350 -17.24 18.47 -5.73
C GLU A 350 -18.26 17.86 -4.74
N ASP A 351 -18.72 16.64 -4.98
CA ASP A 351 -19.68 15.93 -4.13
C ASP A 351 -19.04 15.19 -2.94
N GLY A 352 -17.71 15.34 -2.76
CA GLY A 352 -16.92 14.66 -1.74
C GLY A 352 -16.44 13.26 -2.14
N SER A 353 -16.73 12.81 -3.36
CA SER A 353 -16.15 11.61 -3.94
C SER A 353 -14.71 11.88 -4.41
N GLY A 354 -14.05 10.87 -4.98
CA GLY A 354 -12.68 10.99 -5.46
C GLY A 354 -12.43 10.26 -6.77
N LEU A 355 -11.48 10.76 -7.54
CA LEU A 355 -11.03 10.15 -8.78
C LEU A 355 -9.53 9.88 -8.71
N ALA A 356 -9.15 8.61 -8.86
CA ALA A 356 -7.77 8.25 -9.17
C ALA A 356 -7.61 8.17 -10.69
N VAL A 357 -6.66 8.91 -11.25
CA VAL A 357 -6.33 8.88 -12.69
C VAL A 357 -4.87 8.55 -12.86
N THR A 358 -4.57 7.60 -13.74
CA THR A 358 -3.19 7.33 -14.14
C THR A 358 -2.67 8.47 -15.02
N ILE A 359 -1.64 9.19 -14.59
CA ILE A 359 -1.15 10.40 -15.28
C ILE A 359 0.26 10.25 -15.88
N ALA A 360 1.04 9.29 -15.41
CA ALA A 360 2.42 9.12 -15.81
C ALA A 360 2.92 7.69 -15.55
N LYS A 361 4.10 7.36 -16.05
CA LYS A 361 4.82 6.10 -15.78
C LYS A 361 6.07 6.35 -14.95
N TYR A 362 6.41 5.40 -14.09
CA TYR A 362 7.67 5.38 -13.35
C TYR A 362 8.77 4.68 -14.15
N HIS A 363 9.95 5.27 -14.18
CA HIS A 363 11.17 4.68 -14.69
C HIS A 363 12.23 4.61 -13.60
N THR A 364 12.94 3.48 -13.51
CA THR A 364 14.09 3.33 -12.59
C THR A 364 15.26 4.22 -13.03
N PRO A 365 16.32 4.37 -12.21
CA PRO A 365 17.51 5.12 -12.61
C PRO A 365 18.20 4.61 -13.89
N SER A 366 18.09 3.31 -14.19
CA SER A 366 18.57 2.69 -15.44
C SER A 366 17.52 2.71 -16.56
N ASP A 367 16.50 3.55 -16.44
CA ASP A 367 15.41 3.75 -17.40
C ASP A 367 14.52 2.53 -17.66
N ARG A 368 14.44 1.58 -16.71
CA ARG A 368 13.52 0.44 -16.83
C ARG A 368 12.08 0.88 -16.55
N ASP A 369 11.16 0.54 -17.46
CA ASP A 369 9.72 0.59 -17.20
C ASP A 369 9.34 -0.56 -16.26
N ILE A 370 8.83 -0.22 -15.08
CA ILE A 370 8.44 -1.18 -14.05
C ILE A 370 7.05 -1.76 -14.35
N ASN A 371 6.24 -1.10 -15.19
CA ASN A 371 4.85 -1.49 -15.40
C ASN A 371 4.74 -2.87 -16.05
N LYS A 372 3.85 -3.71 -15.53
CA LYS A 372 3.59 -5.12 -15.90
C LYS A 372 4.73 -6.11 -15.62
N HIS A 373 5.98 -5.67 -15.55
CA HIS A 373 7.13 -6.56 -15.27
C HIS A 373 7.59 -6.51 -13.81
N GLY A 374 7.69 -5.32 -13.22
CA GLY A 374 8.27 -5.17 -11.89
C GLY A 374 9.79 -5.17 -11.91
N ILE A 375 10.39 -5.61 -10.81
CA ILE A 375 11.82 -5.60 -10.54
C ILE A 375 12.24 -7.00 -10.12
N ASP A 376 13.19 -7.56 -10.85
CA ASP A 376 13.79 -8.84 -10.53
C ASP A 376 14.83 -8.68 -9.40
N PRO A 377 14.82 -9.57 -8.39
CA PRO A 377 15.84 -9.55 -7.35
C PRO A 377 17.18 -10.02 -7.91
N ASP A 378 18.27 -9.46 -7.39
CA ASP A 378 19.63 -9.90 -7.73
C ASP A 378 19.88 -11.36 -7.29
N VAL A 379 19.23 -11.79 -6.21
CA VAL A 379 19.27 -13.16 -5.68
C VAL A 379 17.86 -13.70 -5.53
N LYS A 380 17.46 -14.53 -6.49
CA LYS A 380 16.14 -15.18 -6.47
C LYS A 380 16.08 -16.28 -5.39
N VAL A 381 15.01 -16.24 -4.60
CA VAL A 381 14.65 -17.22 -3.56
C VAL A 381 13.13 -17.36 -3.55
N ASP A 382 12.64 -18.42 -4.17
CA ASP A 382 11.23 -18.75 -4.19
C ASP A 382 10.80 -19.41 -2.87
N LEU A 383 9.57 -19.14 -2.44
CA LEU A 383 8.89 -19.86 -1.36
C LEU A 383 7.77 -20.70 -1.97
N SER A 384 7.68 -21.97 -1.57
CA SER A 384 6.49 -22.78 -1.84
C SER A 384 5.24 -22.11 -1.25
N ASP A 385 4.06 -22.41 -1.78
CA ASP A 385 2.82 -21.79 -1.27
C ASP A 385 2.58 -22.15 0.20
N ALA A 386 2.95 -23.36 0.63
CA ALA A 386 2.91 -23.77 2.03
C ALA A 386 3.85 -22.92 2.91
N GLN A 387 5.13 -22.76 2.52
CA GLN A 387 6.07 -21.91 3.25
C GLN A 387 5.61 -20.45 3.31
N ARG A 388 5.03 -19.94 2.22
CA ARG A 388 4.48 -18.58 2.17
C ARG A 388 3.31 -18.46 3.14
N GLN A 389 2.39 -19.42 3.13
CA GLN A 389 1.24 -19.45 4.02
C GLN A 389 1.66 -19.54 5.49
N ASP A 390 2.62 -20.40 5.81
CA ASP A 390 3.13 -20.55 7.17
C ASP A 390 3.79 -19.26 7.64
N LEU A 391 4.67 -18.66 6.83
CA LEU A 391 5.37 -17.43 7.19
C LEU A 391 4.43 -16.24 7.43
N TRP A 392 3.32 -16.15 6.69
CA TRP A 392 2.41 -14.99 6.76
C TRP A 392 1.19 -15.18 7.65
N LEU A 393 0.66 -16.40 7.76
CA LEU A 393 -0.63 -16.67 8.43
C LEU A 393 -0.49 -17.50 9.70
N ASN A 394 0.43 -18.47 9.75
CA ASN A 394 0.45 -19.48 10.82
C ASN A 394 1.58 -19.26 11.83
N GLU A 395 2.75 -18.81 11.37
CA GLU A 395 4.02 -18.82 12.10
C GLU A 395 4.79 -17.52 11.86
N ARG A 396 4.11 -16.40 12.08
CA ARG A 396 4.65 -15.05 11.85
C ARG A 396 5.88 -14.73 12.72
N ASP A 397 6.08 -15.48 13.81
CA ASP A 397 7.26 -15.45 14.67
C ASP A 397 8.54 -15.94 13.96
N LYS A 398 8.41 -16.74 12.88
CA LYS A 398 9.54 -17.12 12.01
C LYS A 398 10.01 -16.00 11.10
N LEU A 399 9.23 -14.92 10.95
CA LEU A 399 9.62 -13.78 10.12
C LEU A 399 10.90 -13.13 10.67
N ALA A 400 11.86 -12.88 9.79
CA ALA A 400 13.17 -12.33 10.16
C ALA A 400 13.96 -13.19 11.17
N THR A 401 13.85 -14.52 11.02
CA THR A 401 14.73 -15.51 11.65
C THR A 401 15.38 -16.37 10.57
N LEU A 402 16.33 -17.23 10.94
CA LEU A 402 16.95 -18.16 10.00
C LEU A 402 15.99 -19.26 9.50
N GLN A 403 14.79 -19.37 10.08
CA GLN A 403 13.74 -20.24 9.56
C GLN A 403 12.97 -19.62 8.38
N ASP A 404 13.09 -18.30 8.17
CA ASP A 404 12.63 -17.63 6.94
C ASP A 404 13.72 -17.78 5.86
N PRO A 405 13.48 -18.55 4.78
CA PRO A 405 14.50 -18.84 3.76
C PRO A 405 15.04 -17.59 3.05
N GLN A 406 14.19 -16.57 2.86
CA GLN A 406 14.61 -15.33 2.20
C GLN A 406 15.44 -14.48 3.14
N PHE A 407 15.07 -14.39 4.42
CA PHE A 407 15.88 -13.72 5.43
C PHE A 407 17.23 -14.42 5.63
N ALA A 408 17.25 -15.75 5.74
CA ALA A 408 18.49 -16.53 5.83
C ALA A 408 19.41 -16.25 4.63
N LYS A 409 18.85 -16.19 3.42
CA LYS A 409 19.63 -15.81 2.23
C LYS A 409 20.16 -14.39 2.29
N ALA A 410 19.37 -13.43 2.78
CA ALA A 410 19.82 -12.06 2.97
C ALA A 410 20.98 -11.96 3.98
N VAL A 411 20.95 -12.74 5.06
CA VAL A 411 22.07 -12.85 6.01
C VAL A 411 23.32 -13.40 5.31
N ASP A 412 23.19 -14.41 4.46
CA ASP A 412 24.31 -14.94 3.68
C ASP A 412 24.92 -13.92 2.70
N VAL A 413 24.07 -13.15 2.02
CA VAL A 413 24.51 -12.05 1.13
C VAL A 413 25.23 -10.97 1.95
N MET A 414 24.67 -10.59 3.10
CA MET A 414 25.25 -9.61 4.02
C MET A 414 26.63 -10.07 4.50
N ARG A 415 26.77 -11.34 4.89
CA ARG A 415 28.05 -11.92 5.32
C ARG A 415 29.13 -11.77 4.25
N LYS A 416 28.80 -12.04 2.98
CA LYS A 416 29.74 -11.87 1.85
C LYS A 416 30.14 -10.41 1.65
N GLN A 417 29.17 -9.48 1.74
CA GLN A 417 29.45 -8.04 1.61
C GLN A 417 30.35 -7.52 2.73
N LEU A 418 30.14 -7.96 3.97
CA LEU A 418 30.95 -7.56 5.12
C LEU A 418 32.38 -8.13 5.01
N ALA A 419 32.54 -9.39 4.59
CA ALA A 419 33.86 -9.98 4.36
C ALA A 419 34.65 -9.21 3.30
N ALA A 420 34.03 -8.88 2.16
CA ALA A 420 34.69 -8.12 1.08
C ALA A 420 35.08 -6.69 1.47
N LYS A 421 34.33 -6.04 2.38
CA LYS A 421 34.71 -4.74 2.93
C LYS A 421 35.89 -4.85 3.90
N GLY A 422 35.90 -5.87 4.74
CA GLY A 422 36.99 -6.11 5.70
C GLY A 422 38.34 -6.31 5.03
N THR A 423 38.38 -7.03 3.89
CA THR A 423 39.61 -7.20 3.10
C THR A 423 40.06 -5.90 2.42
N ALA A 424 39.15 -5.11 1.87
CA ALA A 424 39.49 -3.84 1.21
C ALA A 424 40.03 -2.76 2.16
N THR A 425 39.72 -2.85 3.47
CA THR A 425 40.30 -1.99 4.51
C THR A 425 41.63 -2.48 5.07
N ALA A 426 42.01 -3.74 4.82
CA ALA A 426 43.28 -4.30 5.27
C ALA A 426 44.43 -4.11 4.24
N GLU A 427 44.08 -3.81 2.97
CA GLU A 427 45.02 -3.55 1.87
C GLU A 427 45.31 -2.06 1.64
N LYS A 428 44.73 -1.17 2.45
CA LYS A 428 45.03 0.27 2.49
C LYS A 428 45.66 0.63 3.82
#